data_AF-A0A7V5UB64-F1
#
_entry.id   AF-A0A7V5UB64-F1
#
_cell.length_a   1.000
_cell.length_b   1.000
_cell.length_c   1.000
_cell.angle_alpha   90.00
_cell.angle_beta   90.00
_cell.angle_gamma   90.00
#
_symmetry.space_group_name_H-M   'P 1'
#
loop_
_entity.id
_entity.type
_entity.pdbx_description
1 polymer ?
#
loop_
_entity_poly.entity_id
_entity_poly.type
_entity_poly.pdbx_seq_one_letter_code
_entity_poly.pdbx_strand_id
1 'polypeptide(L)'
;MKYRDLREFLDGLEQRGALRRIAVEVDPRLEMTEISDRVLRAGGPALLFENPKGHDIPVLTNLFGTPERVAWGMGEDSVSALREVGRWLARLKEPEPPRGLKSAWESLPLFRKVLDMAPKKRRSAPCQEVVWEGDAVDLSRLPVQTCWPEDAGPLITWGLTLTRGPHKERQNMGIYRQQVIGRNRVIMRWLAHRGGALDFRDWQQAHPGEPFPVTVALGADPATILAAVTPIPDTLSEHAFAGLLRGSRTELVKSLGNDLWLPASAEIVLEGHIHPDDTAPEGPFGDHTGYYNEVETFPVFTIDRITLRKDPIYHSTYTGKPPDEPAVLGLALNEVFVPLLQKQYPEITDFYLPPEGCSYRMAVVSIRKQYPGHARRVMMGVWSFLRQF
;
A
#
# COMPACT_ATOMS: atom_id res chain seq x y z
N MET A 1 10.46 11.18 -13.17
CA MET A 1 9.20 11.49 -13.93
C MET A 1 8.04 11.54 -12.95
N LYS A 2 7.00 12.36 -13.19
CA LYS A 2 5.84 12.45 -12.31
C LYS A 2 4.62 11.81 -12.97
N TYR A 3 4.12 10.72 -12.41
CA TYR A 3 2.97 9.99 -12.92
C TYR A 3 1.69 10.43 -12.20
N ARG A 4 0.62 10.74 -12.95
CA ARG A 4 -0.65 11.20 -12.38
C ARG A 4 -1.54 10.05 -11.94
N ASP A 5 -1.51 8.95 -12.68
CA ASP A 5 -2.27 7.73 -12.40
C ASP A 5 -1.46 6.46 -12.67
N LEU A 6 -2.09 5.30 -12.43
CA LEU A 6 -1.48 4.00 -12.69
C LEU A 6 -1.15 3.80 -14.18
N ARG A 7 -2.04 4.24 -15.09
CA ARG A 7 -1.88 4.01 -16.53
C ARG A 7 -0.66 4.75 -17.09
N GLU A 8 -0.45 6.00 -16.71
CA GLU A 8 0.76 6.74 -17.07
C GLU A 8 2.03 6.07 -16.52
N PHE A 9 1.94 5.47 -15.33
CA PHE A 9 3.07 4.72 -14.77
C PHE A 9 3.38 3.46 -15.58
N LEU A 10 2.34 2.70 -15.98
CA LEU A 10 2.49 1.54 -16.85
C LEU A 10 3.09 1.90 -18.21
N ASP A 11 2.64 2.98 -18.84
CA ASP A 11 3.22 3.49 -20.10
C ASP A 11 4.71 3.82 -19.91
N GLY A 12 5.06 4.45 -18.79
CA GLY A 12 6.45 4.76 -18.44
C GLY A 12 7.30 3.51 -18.20
N LEU A 13 6.75 2.47 -17.58
CA LEU A 13 7.43 1.18 -17.41
C LEU A 13 7.63 0.46 -18.74
N GLU A 14 6.63 0.48 -19.62
CA GLU A 14 6.68 -0.13 -20.95
C GLU A 14 7.77 0.50 -21.82
N GLN A 15 7.86 1.84 -21.84
CA GLN A 15 8.92 2.58 -22.54
C GLN A 15 10.33 2.24 -22.03
N ARG A 16 10.45 1.81 -20.77
CA ARG A 16 11.71 1.41 -20.13
C ARG A 16 12.00 -0.09 -20.27
N GLY A 17 11.13 -0.86 -20.92
CA GLY A 17 11.22 -2.32 -20.96
C GLY A 17 10.99 -3.00 -19.60
N ALA A 18 10.39 -2.28 -18.65
CA ALA A 18 10.13 -2.71 -17.28
C ALA A 18 8.68 -3.19 -17.05
N LEU A 19 7.87 -3.27 -18.11
CA LEU A 19 6.55 -3.90 -18.15
C LEU A 19 6.51 -4.92 -19.29
N ARG A 20 5.89 -6.07 -19.04
CA ARG A 20 5.62 -7.08 -20.06
C ARG A 20 4.13 -7.37 -20.13
N ARG A 21 3.54 -7.20 -21.32
CA ARG A 21 2.18 -7.65 -21.64
C ARG A 21 2.17 -9.13 -21.97
N ILE A 22 1.24 -9.87 -21.39
CA ILE A 22 1.05 -11.32 -21.54
C ILE A 22 -0.32 -11.54 -22.19
N ALA A 23 -0.31 -11.80 -23.50
CA ALA A 23 -1.51 -11.99 -24.30
C ALA A 23 -2.02 -13.44 -24.32
N VAL A 24 -1.18 -14.40 -23.91
CA VAL A 24 -1.59 -15.81 -23.76
C VAL A 24 -2.59 -15.91 -22.62
N GLU A 25 -3.58 -16.80 -22.75
CA GLU A 25 -4.52 -17.07 -21.66
C GLU A 25 -3.79 -17.62 -20.43
N VAL A 26 -4.03 -17.02 -19.26
CA VAL A 26 -3.44 -17.45 -17.97
C VAL A 26 -4.52 -17.51 -16.91
N ASP A 27 -4.54 -18.58 -16.13
CA ASP A 27 -5.51 -18.77 -15.04
C ASP A 27 -5.16 -17.90 -13.81
N PRO A 28 -6.08 -17.04 -13.31
CA PRO A 28 -5.87 -16.31 -12.06
C PRO A 28 -5.69 -17.22 -10.85
N ARG A 29 -6.09 -18.49 -10.95
CA ARG A 29 -5.85 -19.50 -9.94
C ARG A 29 -4.47 -20.13 -10.16
N LEU A 30 -3.53 -19.80 -9.27
CA LEU A 30 -2.17 -20.34 -9.17
C LEU A 30 -1.21 -19.93 -10.30
N GLU A 31 -1.62 -20.00 -11.57
CA GLU A 31 -0.70 -19.80 -12.72
C GLU A 31 -0.11 -18.38 -12.75
N MET A 32 -0.93 -17.35 -12.54
CA MET A 32 -0.43 -15.97 -12.45
C MET A 32 0.59 -15.78 -11.33
N THR A 33 0.39 -16.45 -10.19
CA THR A 33 1.33 -16.41 -9.07
C THR A 33 2.64 -17.11 -9.41
N GLU A 34 2.60 -18.30 -10.02
CA GLU A 34 3.81 -19.01 -10.46
C GLU A 34 4.64 -18.20 -11.46
N ILE A 35 3.99 -17.58 -12.45
CA ILE A 35 4.67 -16.73 -13.43
C ILE A 35 5.27 -15.50 -12.72
N SER A 36 4.49 -14.83 -11.87
CA SER A 36 4.95 -13.65 -11.13
C SER A 36 6.14 -13.97 -10.22
N ASP A 37 6.14 -15.14 -9.56
CA ASP A 37 7.22 -15.57 -8.67
C ASP A 37 8.52 -15.84 -9.42
N ARG A 38 8.47 -16.57 -10.53
CA ARG A 38 9.67 -16.78 -11.37
C ARG A 38 10.23 -15.47 -11.90
N VAL A 39 9.35 -14.57 -12.35
CA VAL A 39 9.76 -13.26 -12.90
C VAL A 39 10.37 -12.40 -11.80
N LEU A 40 9.78 -12.33 -10.60
CA LEU A 40 10.33 -11.59 -9.48
C LEU A 40 11.70 -12.11 -9.06
N ARG A 41 11.85 -13.44 -8.90
CA ARG A 41 13.14 -14.07 -8.53
C ARG A 41 14.24 -13.80 -9.56
N ALA A 42 13.87 -13.62 -10.82
CA ALA A 42 14.80 -13.26 -11.89
C ALA A 42 15.05 -11.74 -12.02
N GLY A 43 14.47 -10.90 -11.16
CA GLY A 43 14.55 -9.44 -11.26
C GLY A 43 13.83 -8.87 -12.50
N GLY A 44 12.82 -9.58 -12.99
CA GLY A 44 12.11 -9.27 -14.21
C GLY A 44 11.11 -8.11 -14.12
N PRO A 45 10.42 -7.80 -15.23
CA PRO A 45 9.50 -6.66 -15.34
C PRO A 45 8.21 -6.85 -14.54
N ALA A 46 7.44 -5.78 -14.39
CA ALA A 46 6.02 -5.89 -14.04
C ALA A 46 5.27 -6.67 -15.13
N LEU A 47 4.15 -7.29 -14.77
CA LEU A 47 3.38 -8.15 -15.67
C LEU A 47 1.96 -7.63 -15.82
N LEU A 48 1.50 -7.45 -17.06
CA LEU A 48 0.11 -7.16 -17.39
C LEU A 48 -0.45 -8.35 -18.16
N PHE A 49 -1.26 -9.17 -17.49
CA PHE A 49 -2.00 -10.28 -18.10
C PHE A 49 -3.24 -9.75 -18.78
N GLU A 50 -3.26 -9.79 -20.11
CA GLU A 50 -4.33 -9.21 -20.92
C GLU A 50 -5.48 -10.18 -21.18
N ASN A 51 -5.25 -11.48 -20.96
CA ASN A 51 -6.24 -12.53 -21.16
C ASN A 51 -6.35 -13.47 -19.94
N PRO A 52 -6.85 -13.00 -18.79
CA PRO A 52 -7.15 -13.86 -17.65
C PRO A 52 -8.28 -14.82 -18.00
N LYS A 53 -8.05 -16.12 -17.82
CA LYS A 53 -9.04 -17.15 -18.14
C LYS A 53 -10.38 -16.89 -17.42
N GLY A 54 -11.46 -16.77 -18.20
CA GLY A 54 -12.81 -16.55 -17.68
C GLY A 54 -13.12 -15.11 -17.27
N HIS A 55 -12.24 -14.13 -17.55
CA HIS A 55 -12.43 -12.73 -17.20
C HIS A 55 -12.03 -11.78 -18.33
N ASP A 56 -12.75 -10.66 -18.44
CA ASP A 56 -12.46 -9.60 -19.44
C ASP A 56 -11.56 -8.47 -18.90
N ILE A 57 -11.27 -8.48 -17.60
CA ILE A 57 -10.50 -7.42 -16.92
C ILE A 57 -9.04 -7.84 -16.84
N PRO A 58 -8.08 -7.10 -17.45
CA PRO A 58 -6.66 -7.43 -17.37
C PRO A 58 -6.12 -7.34 -15.94
N VAL A 59 -5.14 -8.19 -15.60
CA VAL A 59 -4.53 -8.25 -14.27
C VAL A 59 -3.10 -7.71 -14.31
N LEU A 60 -2.82 -6.73 -13.47
CA LEU A 60 -1.48 -6.21 -13.23
C LEU A 60 -0.88 -6.86 -11.98
N THR A 61 0.28 -7.49 -12.10
CA THR A 61 1.07 -8.03 -10.98
C THR A 61 2.54 -7.62 -11.07
N ASN A 62 3.28 -7.90 -9.99
CA ASN A 62 4.72 -7.67 -9.92
C ASN A 62 5.14 -6.21 -10.20
N LEU A 63 4.22 -5.26 -9.98
CA LEU A 63 4.41 -3.83 -10.23
C LEU A 63 5.64 -3.29 -9.51
N PHE A 64 5.84 -3.70 -8.26
CA PHE A 64 6.92 -3.30 -7.37
C PHE A 64 7.94 -4.41 -7.11
N GLY A 65 8.03 -5.39 -8.01
CA GLY A 65 8.99 -6.52 -7.90
C GLY A 65 10.47 -6.19 -8.03
N THR A 66 10.84 -4.90 -8.17
CA THR A 66 12.25 -4.45 -8.17
C THR A 66 12.38 -3.13 -7.42
N PRO A 67 13.47 -2.89 -6.65
CA PRO A 67 13.71 -1.63 -5.96
C PRO A 67 13.64 -0.40 -6.87
N GLU A 68 14.09 -0.52 -8.13
CA GLU A 68 14.05 0.55 -9.13
C GLU A 68 12.61 0.98 -9.44
N ARG A 69 11.71 0.03 -9.65
CA ARG A 69 10.28 0.32 -9.87
C ARG A 69 9.63 0.97 -8.66
N VAL A 70 10.04 0.60 -7.44
CA VAL A 70 9.60 1.28 -6.21
C VAL A 70 10.07 2.74 -6.22
N ALA A 71 11.35 2.99 -6.49
CA ALA A 71 11.89 4.35 -6.56
C ALA A 71 11.15 5.21 -7.61
N TRP A 72 10.94 4.67 -8.82
CA TRP A 72 10.19 5.35 -9.87
C TRP A 72 8.75 5.64 -9.48
N GLY A 73 8.09 4.71 -8.79
CA GLY A 73 6.74 4.90 -8.24
C GLY A 73 6.66 6.00 -7.18
N MET A 74 7.75 6.24 -6.43
CA MET A 74 7.88 7.36 -5.49
C MET A 74 8.28 8.67 -6.16
N GLY A 75 8.41 8.71 -7.49
CA GLY A 75 8.80 9.89 -8.26
C GLY A 75 10.32 10.14 -8.30
N GLU A 76 11.12 9.20 -7.81
CA GLU A 76 12.58 9.29 -7.75
C GLU A 76 13.25 8.49 -8.88
N ASP A 77 14.45 8.90 -9.31
CA ASP A 77 15.14 8.25 -10.42
C ASP A 77 16.01 7.05 -9.99
N SER A 78 16.28 6.90 -8.69
CA SER A 78 17.09 5.80 -8.14
C SER A 78 16.70 5.43 -6.72
N VAL A 79 17.05 4.21 -6.30
CA VAL A 79 16.85 3.70 -4.93
C VAL A 79 17.56 4.58 -3.89
N SER A 80 18.78 5.04 -4.18
CA SER A 80 19.54 5.93 -3.28
C SER A 80 18.86 7.28 -3.02
N ALA A 81 18.04 7.75 -3.97
CA ALA A 81 17.29 9.00 -3.82
C ALA A 81 16.15 8.87 -2.79
N LEU A 82 15.72 7.64 -2.45
CA LEU A 82 14.78 7.41 -1.35
C LEU A 82 15.33 7.86 0.02
N ARG A 83 16.66 7.94 0.19
CA ARG A 83 17.27 8.55 1.38
C ARG A 83 16.92 10.03 1.52
N GLU A 84 16.71 10.76 0.42
CA GLU A 84 16.22 12.14 0.51
C GLU A 84 14.81 12.17 1.10
N VAL A 85 13.92 11.26 0.68
CA VAL A 85 12.58 11.12 1.26
C VAL A 85 12.65 10.88 2.78
N GLY A 86 13.55 10.01 3.22
CA GLY A 86 13.82 9.77 4.65
C GLY A 86 14.29 11.03 5.40
N ARG A 87 15.21 11.80 4.80
CA ARG A 87 15.65 13.10 5.35
C ARG A 87 14.51 14.10 5.45
N TRP A 88 13.61 14.13 4.47
CA TRP A 88 12.42 14.97 4.49
C TRP A 88 11.47 14.59 5.62
N LEU A 89 11.18 13.30 5.80
CA LEU A 89 10.37 12.81 6.91
C LEU A 89 10.98 13.14 8.27
N ALA A 90 12.31 13.01 8.40
CA ALA A 90 13.03 13.34 9.63
C ALA A 90 12.89 14.82 10.03
N ARG A 91 12.80 15.73 9.04
CA ARG A 91 12.58 17.17 9.24
C ARG A 91 11.12 17.49 9.55
N LEU A 92 10.16 16.79 8.94
CA LEU A 92 8.73 16.99 9.23
C LEU A 92 8.37 16.55 10.66
N LYS A 93 9.03 15.50 11.18
CA LYS A 93 8.81 15.02 12.54
C LYS A 93 9.31 16.01 13.60
N GLU A 94 10.39 16.74 13.31
CA GLU A 94 11.00 17.72 14.20
C GLU A 94 11.40 18.97 13.41
N PRO A 95 10.47 19.91 13.18
CA PRO A 95 10.76 21.13 12.45
C PRO A 95 11.73 22.01 13.25
N GLU A 96 12.90 22.30 12.69
CA GLU A 96 13.84 23.26 13.27
C GLU A 96 13.31 24.70 13.06
N PRO A 97 13.26 25.54 14.11
CA PRO A 97 12.83 26.93 13.95
C PRO A 97 13.83 27.70 13.07
N PRO A 98 13.36 28.47 12.07
CA PRO A 98 14.25 29.17 11.14
C PRO A 98 15.11 30.21 11.87
N ARG A 99 16.43 30.09 11.75
CA ARG A 99 17.40 31.06 12.29
C ARG A 99 17.66 32.16 11.25
N GLY A 100 16.71 33.10 11.14
CA GLY A 100 16.87 34.36 10.40
C GLY A 100 16.47 34.30 8.91
N LEU A 101 16.56 35.45 8.24
CA LEU A 101 16.01 35.68 6.89
C LEU A 101 16.62 34.76 5.82
N LYS A 102 17.92 34.43 5.92
CA LYS A 102 18.58 33.52 4.96
C LYS A 102 18.00 32.10 5.00
N SER A 103 17.70 31.59 6.20
CA SER A 103 17.06 30.28 6.38
C SER A 103 15.60 30.26 5.89
N ALA A 104 14.93 31.41 5.83
CA ALA A 104 13.59 31.53 5.25
C ALA A 104 13.60 31.45 3.71
N TRP A 105 14.67 31.91 3.05
CA TRP A 105 14.85 31.72 1.60
C TRP A 105 15.23 30.28 1.24
N GLU A 106 16.05 29.62 2.07
CA GLU A 106 16.42 28.21 1.90
C GLU A 106 15.24 27.25 2.14
N SER A 107 14.20 27.69 2.87
CA SER A 107 12.96 26.93 3.07
C SER A 107 11.90 27.16 1.98
N LEU A 108 12.12 28.04 1.00
CA LEU A 108 11.15 28.30 -0.07
C LEU A 108 10.81 27.06 -0.93
N PRO A 109 11.76 26.17 -1.30
CA PRO A 109 11.44 24.88 -1.93
C PRO A 109 10.62 23.95 -1.03
N LEU A 110 10.83 24.03 0.29
CA LEU A 110 10.05 23.32 1.31
C LEU A 110 8.58 23.78 1.25
N PHE A 111 8.34 25.08 1.19
CA PHE A 111 6.99 25.66 1.07
C PHE A 111 6.26 25.21 -0.20
N ARG A 112 6.94 25.13 -1.35
CA ARG A 112 6.33 24.59 -2.58
C ARG A 112 5.92 23.13 -2.42
N LYS A 113 6.76 22.30 -1.81
CA LYS A 113 6.42 20.89 -1.52
C LYS A 113 5.27 20.75 -0.53
N VAL A 114 5.14 21.68 0.43
CA VAL A 114 4.00 21.72 1.36
C VAL A 114 2.68 22.00 0.62
N LEU A 115 2.69 22.78 -0.47
CA LEU A 115 1.49 23.01 -1.28
C LEU A 115 1.00 21.75 -2.01
N ASP A 116 1.89 20.80 -2.28
CA ASP A 116 1.56 19.52 -2.91
C ASP A 116 0.94 18.53 -1.90
N MET A 117 1.07 18.79 -0.61
CA MET A 117 0.50 17.95 0.47
C MET A 117 -1.02 18.12 0.61
N ALA A 118 -1.59 19.24 0.17
CA ALA A 118 -3.03 19.46 0.25
C ALA A 118 -3.76 18.69 -0.87
N PRO A 119 -4.61 17.69 -0.57
CA PRO A 119 -5.31 16.95 -1.61
C PRO A 119 -6.26 17.85 -2.41
N LYS A 120 -6.41 17.55 -3.71
CA LYS A 120 -7.32 18.27 -4.60
C LYS A 120 -8.61 17.49 -4.74
N LYS A 121 -9.71 18.05 -4.23
CA LYS A 121 -11.05 17.47 -4.33
C LYS A 121 -11.62 17.68 -5.73
N ARG A 122 -12.11 16.61 -6.35
CA ARG A 122 -12.79 16.60 -7.66
C ARG A 122 -14.28 16.34 -7.45
N ARG A 123 -15.10 16.84 -8.39
CA ARG A 123 -16.56 16.58 -8.41
C ARG A 123 -16.92 15.28 -9.12
N SER A 124 -16.11 14.87 -10.09
CA SER A 124 -16.24 13.64 -10.86
C SER A 124 -14.86 13.05 -11.09
N ALA A 125 -14.80 11.74 -11.30
CA ALA A 125 -13.58 10.98 -11.40
C ALA A 125 -13.71 9.79 -12.37
N PRO A 126 -12.62 9.41 -13.07
CA PRO A 126 -12.60 8.21 -13.91
C PRO A 126 -13.04 6.94 -13.18
N CYS A 127 -12.69 6.78 -11.90
CA CYS A 127 -13.04 5.60 -11.12
C CYS A 127 -14.55 5.40 -10.88
N GLN A 128 -15.40 6.36 -11.29
CA GLN A 128 -16.86 6.34 -11.13
C GLN A 128 -17.60 6.33 -12.48
N GLU A 129 -16.92 5.99 -13.58
CA GLU A 129 -17.52 5.97 -14.92
C GLU A 129 -18.50 4.81 -15.13
N VAL A 130 -18.24 3.66 -14.53
CA VAL A 130 -19.13 2.49 -14.53
C VAL A 130 -19.48 2.15 -13.10
N VAL A 131 -20.76 1.88 -12.83
CA VAL A 131 -21.28 1.59 -11.49
C VAL A 131 -22.05 0.28 -11.52
N TRP A 132 -21.67 -0.66 -10.66
CA TRP A 132 -22.43 -1.86 -10.33
C TRP A 132 -22.95 -1.69 -8.90
N GLU A 133 -24.26 -1.75 -8.71
CA GLU A 133 -24.90 -1.50 -7.41
C GLU A 133 -26.02 -2.52 -7.15
N GLY A 134 -26.24 -2.86 -5.88
CA GLY A 134 -27.25 -3.83 -5.47
C GLY A 134 -27.07 -5.19 -6.16
N ASP A 135 -28.10 -5.65 -6.86
CA ASP A 135 -28.09 -6.92 -7.59
C ASP A 135 -27.13 -6.96 -8.78
N ALA A 136 -26.40 -5.89 -9.11
CA ALA A 136 -25.32 -5.93 -10.10
C ALA A 136 -23.94 -6.21 -9.49
N VAL A 137 -23.77 -6.12 -8.16
CA VAL A 137 -22.49 -6.33 -7.47
C VAL A 137 -22.13 -7.81 -7.47
N ASP A 138 -21.13 -8.20 -8.27
CA ASP A 138 -20.66 -9.58 -8.34
C ASP A 138 -19.13 -9.63 -8.42
N LEU A 139 -18.49 -10.04 -7.33
CA LEU A 139 -17.05 -10.20 -7.20
C LEU A 139 -16.49 -11.30 -8.11
N SER A 140 -17.29 -12.27 -8.55
CA SER A 140 -16.83 -13.31 -9.48
C SER A 140 -16.48 -12.76 -10.86
N ARG A 141 -16.90 -11.52 -11.17
CA ARG A 141 -16.51 -10.81 -12.39
C ARG A 141 -15.10 -10.23 -12.31
N LEU A 142 -14.55 -10.06 -11.11
CA LEU A 142 -13.18 -9.60 -10.91
C LEU A 142 -12.21 -10.79 -10.95
N PRO A 143 -11.06 -10.68 -11.63
CA PRO A 143 -10.05 -11.73 -11.72
C PRO A 143 -9.21 -11.82 -10.43
N VAL A 144 -9.86 -12.07 -9.29
CA VAL A 144 -9.20 -12.18 -7.99
C VAL A 144 -8.35 -13.45 -7.96
N GLN A 145 -7.06 -13.32 -7.65
CA GLN A 145 -6.12 -14.44 -7.65
C GLN A 145 -6.37 -15.39 -6.48
N THR A 146 -6.14 -16.69 -6.70
CA THR A 146 -5.81 -17.66 -5.65
C THR A 146 -4.33 -17.97 -5.77
N CYS A 147 -3.55 -17.73 -4.72
CA CYS A 147 -2.10 -17.67 -4.83
C CYS A 147 -1.45 -19.05 -4.68
N TRP A 148 -1.88 -19.81 -3.67
CA TRP A 148 -1.26 -21.09 -3.32
C TRP A 148 -2.26 -22.25 -3.30
N PRO A 149 -1.81 -23.51 -3.47
CA PRO A 149 -2.71 -24.66 -3.64
C PRO A 149 -3.69 -24.90 -2.49
N GLU A 150 -3.27 -24.64 -1.24
CA GLU A 150 -4.09 -24.83 -0.04
C GLU A 150 -4.70 -23.51 0.49
N ASP A 151 -4.64 -22.42 -0.29
CA ASP A 151 -5.35 -21.19 0.07
C ASP A 151 -6.87 -21.45 0.08
N ALA A 152 -7.57 -20.88 1.06
CA ALA A 152 -9.01 -21.07 1.24
C ALA A 152 -9.88 -20.52 0.09
N GLY A 153 -9.33 -19.67 -0.78
CA GLY A 153 -10.02 -19.15 -1.95
C GLY A 153 -9.34 -17.93 -2.56
N PRO A 154 -10.04 -17.19 -3.44
CA PRO A 154 -9.54 -15.94 -4.00
C PRO A 154 -9.30 -14.87 -2.92
N LEU A 155 -8.21 -14.13 -3.05
CA LEU A 155 -7.77 -13.13 -2.08
C LEU A 155 -7.44 -11.80 -2.77
N ILE A 156 -8.09 -10.71 -2.35
CA ILE A 156 -7.73 -9.36 -2.78
C ILE A 156 -6.52 -8.88 -1.96
N THR A 157 -5.45 -8.51 -2.64
CA THR A 157 -4.13 -8.27 -2.02
C THR A 157 -3.63 -6.83 -2.08
N TRP A 158 -4.06 -6.02 -3.06
CA TRP A 158 -3.64 -4.61 -3.24
C TRP A 158 -4.75 -3.57 -3.00
N GLY A 159 -5.72 -3.90 -2.16
CA GLY A 159 -6.80 -2.98 -1.79
C GLY A 159 -6.35 -1.90 -0.80
N LEU A 160 -6.42 -0.63 -1.19
CA LEU A 160 -6.26 0.51 -0.28
C LEU A 160 -7.57 0.73 0.49
N THR A 161 -7.66 0.14 1.68
CA THR A 161 -8.81 0.27 2.57
C THR A 161 -8.79 1.61 3.28
N LEU A 162 -9.82 2.41 3.02
CA LEU A 162 -10.08 3.73 3.54
C LEU A 162 -11.14 3.65 4.65
N THR A 163 -10.82 4.25 5.79
CA THR A 163 -11.70 4.30 6.97
C THR A 163 -11.62 5.66 7.65
N ARG A 164 -12.64 6.00 8.44
CA ARG A 164 -12.64 7.21 9.28
C ARG A 164 -13.29 6.88 10.62
N GLY A 165 -12.51 6.97 11.70
CA GLY A 165 -13.05 6.88 13.06
C GLY A 165 -13.96 8.08 13.41
N PRO A 166 -14.81 7.96 14.44
CA PRO A 166 -15.84 8.95 14.76
C PRO A 166 -15.28 10.25 15.37
N HIS A 167 -14.05 10.23 15.89
CA HIS A 167 -13.48 11.33 16.66
C HIS A 167 -12.54 12.25 15.86
N LYS A 168 -12.08 11.81 14.69
CA LYS A 168 -11.03 12.51 13.92
C LYS A 168 -11.52 12.75 12.50
N GLU A 169 -11.22 13.93 11.96
CA GLU A 169 -11.49 14.22 10.54
C GLU A 169 -10.57 13.43 9.59
N ARG A 170 -9.41 12.98 10.10
CA ARG A 170 -8.40 12.22 9.34
C ARG A 170 -8.93 10.86 8.94
N GLN A 171 -8.70 10.50 7.68
CA GLN A 171 -8.94 9.15 7.17
C GLN A 171 -7.69 8.32 7.30
N ASN A 172 -7.84 7.05 7.66
CA ASN A 172 -6.81 6.05 7.55
C ASN A 172 -6.82 5.44 6.14
N MET A 173 -5.64 5.10 5.61
CA MET A 173 -5.48 4.30 4.40
C MET A 173 -4.52 3.15 4.70
N GLY A 174 -4.98 1.91 4.56
CA GLY A 174 -4.17 0.72 4.86
C GLY A 174 -4.40 -0.41 3.88
N ILE A 175 -3.48 -1.37 3.86
CA ILE A 175 -3.58 -2.56 3.03
C ILE A 175 -3.88 -3.75 3.94
N TYR A 176 -5.04 -4.35 3.72
CA TYR A 176 -5.53 -5.50 4.44
C TYR A 176 -5.96 -6.53 3.41
N ARG A 177 -5.47 -7.77 3.53
CA ARG A 177 -5.87 -8.85 2.62
C ARG A 177 -7.36 -9.14 2.83
N GLN A 178 -8.09 -9.38 1.74
CA GLN A 178 -9.53 -9.58 1.79
C GLN A 178 -9.96 -10.86 1.09
N GLN A 179 -10.32 -11.89 1.87
CA GLN A 179 -10.76 -13.19 1.35
C GLN A 179 -12.16 -13.04 0.76
N VAL A 180 -12.34 -13.48 -0.49
CA VAL A 180 -13.66 -13.53 -1.13
C VAL A 180 -14.44 -14.72 -0.57
N ILE A 181 -15.57 -14.46 0.07
CA ILE A 181 -16.43 -15.50 0.70
C ILE A 181 -17.85 -15.53 0.13
N GLY A 182 -18.15 -14.67 -0.82
CA GLY A 182 -19.45 -14.64 -1.49
C GLY A 182 -19.48 -13.61 -2.60
N ARG A 183 -20.65 -13.49 -3.22
CA ARG A 183 -20.89 -12.60 -4.36
C ARG A 183 -20.53 -11.14 -4.09
N ASN A 184 -20.81 -10.63 -2.90
CA ASN A 184 -20.55 -9.25 -2.50
C ASN A 184 -19.94 -9.16 -1.09
N ARG A 185 -19.28 -10.23 -0.63
CA ARG A 185 -18.77 -10.32 0.74
C ARG A 185 -17.30 -10.71 0.73
N VAL A 186 -16.49 -9.94 1.45
CA VAL A 186 -15.08 -10.25 1.69
C VAL A 186 -14.74 -10.15 3.17
N ILE A 187 -13.78 -10.93 3.65
CA ILE A 187 -13.30 -10.82 5.03
C ILE A 187 -12.29 -9.68 5.13
N MET A 188 -12.40 -8.79 6.11
CA MET A 188 -11.45 -7.70 6.35
C MET A 188 -10.37 -8.13 7.34
N ARG A 189 -9.26 -8.70 6.84
CA ARG A 189 -8.15 -9.15 7.70
C ARG A 189 -7.23 -7.98 8.08
N TRP A 190 -7.63 -7.26 9.12
CA TRP A 190 -6.78 -6.28 9.81
C TRP A 190 -6.32 -6.78 11.18
N LEU A 191 -5.10 -6.46 11.59
CA LEU A 191 -4.66 -6.74 12.97
C LEU A 191 -5.24 -5.67 13.91
N ALA A 192 -5.57 -6.04 15.15
CA ALA A 192 -6.29 -5.19 16.11
C ALA A 192 -5.66 -3.80 16.37
N HIS A 193 -4.35 -3.66 16.19
CA HIS A 193 -3.62 -2.42 16.40
C HIS A 193 -3.51 -1.53 15.14
N ARG A 194 -4.06 -1.96 13.99
CA ARG A 194 -4.01 -1.20 12.73
C ARG A 194 -5.09 -0.12 12.71
N GLY A 195 -4.82 0.97 11.98
CA GLY A 195 -5.69 2.15 11.96
C GLY A 195 -7.16 1.85 11.64
N GLY A 196 -7.43 1.00 10.64
CA GLY A 196 -8.79 0.61 10.29
C GLY A 196 -9.52 -0.16 11.40
N ALA A 197 -8.83 -1.07 12.08
CA ALA A 197 -9.39 -1.83 13.20
C ALA A 197 -9.69 -0.92 14.41
N LEU A 198 -8.80 0.05 14.67
CA LEU A 198 -9.03 1.07 15.70
C LEU A 198 -10.22 1.96 15.35
N ASP A 199 -10.32 2.43 14.09
CA ASP A 199 -11.45 3.23 13.61
C ASP A 199 -12.77 2.46 13.76
N PHE A 200 -12.80 1.17 13.41
CA PHE A 200 -13.99 0.32 13.56
C PHE A 200 -14.38 0.13 15.03
N ARG A 201 -13.41 -0.19 15.89
CA ARG A 201 -13.65 -0.31 17.34
C ARG A 201 -14.23 0.98 17.92
N ASP A 202 -13.61 2.12 17.61
CA ASP A 202 -14.03 3.42 18.13
C ASP A 202 -15.40 3.80 17.56
N TRP A 203 -15.67 3.48 16.29
CA TRP A 203 -16.99 3.64 15.68
C TRP A 203 -18.07 2.86 16.43
N GLN A 204 -17.84 1.58 16.75
CA GLN A 204 -18.81 0.76 17.47
C GLN A 204 -19.05 1.24 18.91
N GLN A 205 -18.07 1.89 19.54
CA GLN A 205 -18.26 2.52 20.85
C GLN A 205 -19.12 3.79 20.76
N ALA A 206 -18.93 4.59 19.71
CA ALA A 206 -19.65 5.85 19.51
C ALA A 206 -21.06 5.65 18.90
N HIS A 207 -21.22 4.65 18.04
CA HIS A 207 -22.44 4.33 17.28
C HIS A 207 -22.77 2.83 17.38
N PRO A 208 -23.16 2.32 18.57
CA PRO A 208 -23.40 0.90 18.76
C PRO A 208 -24.49 0.37 17.83
N GLY A 209 -24.22 -0.73 17.12
CA GLY A 209 -25.17 -1.35 16.19
C GLY A 209 -25.20 -0.73 14.79
N GLU A 210 -24.57 0.43 14.59
CA GLU A 210 -24.53 1.07 13.27
C GLU A 210 -23.44 0.45 12.39
N PRO A 211 -23.74 0.14 11.11
CA PRO A 211 -22.74 -0.35 10.17
C PRO A 211 -21.59 0.65 9.99
N PHE A 212 -20.35 0.16 9.97
CA PHE A 212 -19.17 0.99 9.80
C PHE A 212 -18.83 1.17 8.32
N PRO A 213 -18.82 2.41 7.77
CA PRO A 213 -18.54 2.63 6.35
C PRO A 213 -17.10 2.32 5.98
N VAL A 214 -16.91 1.59 4.88
CA VAL A 214 -15.59 1.22 4.35
C VAL A 214 -15.56 1.44 2.83
N THR A 215 -14.41 1.90 2.33
CA THR A 215 -14.13 1.97 0.88
C THR A 215 -12.78 1.34 0.59
N VAL A 216 -12.67 0.54 -0.46
CA VAL A 216 -11.41 -0.08 -0.88
C VAL A 216 -11.11 0.37 -2.31
N ALA A 217 -9.96 1.02 -2.53
CA ALA A 217 -9.51 1.44 -3.85
C ALA A 217 -8.41 0.50 -4.37
N LEU A 218 -8.58 -0.01 -5.60
CA LEU A 218 -7.65 -0.88 -6.31
C LEU A 218 -7.08 -0.14 -7.51
N GLY A 219 -5.79 -0.33 -7.78
CA GLY A 219 -5.11 0.29 -8.92
C GLY A 219 -5.03 1.83 -8.84
N ALA A 220 -4.80 2.39 -7.66
CA ALA A 220 -4.51 3.82 -7.51
C ALA A 220 -3.14 4.19 -8.12
N ASP A 221 -2.82 5.48 -8.17
CA ASP A 221 -1.50 5.93 -8.60
C ASP A 221 -0.38 5.38 -7.68
N PRO A 222 0.84 5.14 -8.22
CA PRO A 222 1.90 4.47 -7.47
C PRO A 222 2.33 5.21 -6.21
N ALA A 223 2.31 6.55 -6.22
CA ALA A 223 2.68 7.35 -5.05
C ALA A 223 1.67 7.17 -3.91
N THR A 224 0.38 7.07 -4.20
CA THR A 224 -0.65 6.77 -3.20
C THR A 224 -0.53 5.36 -2.66
N ILE A 225 -0.27 4.36 -3.52
CA ILE A 225 -0.04 2.98 -3.07
C ILE A 225 1.17 2.93 -2.12
N LEU A 226 2.29 3.53 -2.51
CA LEU A 226 3.53 3.53 -1.73
C LEU A 226 3.41 4.35 -0.43
N ALA A 227 2.61 5.42 -0.44
CA ALA A 227 2.31 6.17 0.77
C ALA A 227 1.51 5.36 1.81
N ALA A 228 0.65 4.43 1.37
CA ALA A 228 -0.12 3.57 2.28
C ALA A 228 0.74 2.52 3.01
N VAL A 229 1.87 2.12 2.42
CA VAL A 229 2.81 1.15 3.02
C VAL A 229 3.95 1.81 3.79
N THR A 230 4.23 3.09 3.52
CA THR A 230 5.27 3.84 4.23
C THR A 230 4.75 4.23 5.62
N PRO A 231 5.48 3.94 6.72
CA PRO A 231 5.10 4.45 8.04
C PRO A 231 5.34 5.94 8.12
N ILE A 232 4.26 6.68 7.98
CA ILE A 232 4.25 8.12 8.18
C ILE A 232 3.82 8.47 9.61
N PRO A 233 4.21 9.63 10.14
CA PRO A 233 3.70 10.11 11.43
C PRO A 233 2.18 10.22 11.44
N ASP A 234 1.55 9.93 12.59
CA ASP A 234 0.07 10.02 12.77
C ASP A 234 -0.50 11.42 12.45
N THR A 235 0.35 12.46 12.51
CA THR A 235 0.02 13.85 12.19
C THR A 235 -0.08 14.13 10.69
N LEU A 236 0.37 13.20 9.84
CA LEU A 236 0.37 13.34 8.39
C LEU A 236 -0.58 12.32 7.76
N SER A 237 -1.44 12.78 6.85
CA SER A 237 -2.28 11.88 6.05
C SER A 237 -1.48 11.23 4.94
N GLU A 238 -1.80 9.97 4.65
CA GLU A 238 -1.20 9.18 3.57
C GLU A 238 -1.42 9.85 2.20
N HIS A 239 -2.55 10.52 1.96
CA HIS A 239 -2.76 11.31 0.74
C HIS A 239 -1.84 12.53 0.64
N ALA A 240 -1.55 13.16 1.77
CA ALA A 240 -0.65 14.31 1.82
C ALA A 240 0.80 13.88 1.57
N PHE A 241 1.20 12.73 2.14
CA PHE A 241 2.49 12.13 1.86
C PHE A 241 2.61 11.68 0.40
N ALA A 242 1.57 11.08 -0.18
CA ALA A 242 1.54 10.73 -1.60
C ALA A 242 1.73 11.96 -2.51
N GLY A 243 1.15 13.10 -2.14
CA GLY A 243 1.32 14.36 -2.88
C GLY A 243 2.76 14.87 -2.83
N LEU A 244 3.44 14.71 -1.69
CA LEU A 244 4.86 15.02 -1.52
C LEU A 244 5.74 14.14 -2.41
N LEU A 245 5.52 12.82 -2.42
CA LEU A 245 6.26 11.86 -3.26
C LEU A 245 6.07 12.16 -4.74
N ARG A 246 4.83 12.33 -5.17
CA ARG A 246 4.46 12.64 -6.55
C ARG A 246 4.96 14.02 -7.00
N GLY A 247 5.15 14.94 -6.06
CA GLY A 247 5.44 16.36 -6.33
C GLY A 247 4.28 17.07 -7.02
N SER A 248 3.05 16.64 -6.73
CA SER A 248 1.79 17.28 -7.14
C SER A 248 0.65 16.74 -6.29
N ARG A 249 -0.38 17.53 -6.07
CA ARG A 249 -1.54 17.18 -5.22
C ARG A 249 -2.22 15.89 -5.65
N THR A 250 -2.44 14.99 -4.69
CA THR A 250 -3.30 13.81 -4.85
C THR A 250 -4.73 14.26 -5.18
N GLU A 251 -5.26 13.80 -6.31
CA GLU A 251 -6.65 14.08 -6.69
C GLU A 251 -7.59 13.07 -6.02
N LEU A 252 -8.56 13.57 -5.27
CA LEU A 252 -9.53 12.77 -4.53
C LEU A 252 -10.94 13.02 -5.03
N VAL A 253 -11.77 11.99 -4.98
CA VAL A 253 -13.22 12.07 -5.18
C VAL A 253 -13.91 11.48 -3.96
N LYS A 254 -15.14 11.91 -3.71
CA LYS A 254 -15.96 11.34 -2.64
C LYS A 254 -16.52 9.99 -3.11
N SER A 255 -16.50 8.96 -2.26
CA SER A 255 -17.25 7.72 -2.48
C SER A 255 -18.71 8.04 -2.79
N LEU A 256 -19.36 7.21 -3.61
CA LEU A 256 -20.78 7.43 -3.94
C LEU A 256 -21.70 7.04 -2.77
N GLY A 257 -21.29 6.10 -1.93
CA GLY A 257 -22.15 5.45 -0.91
C GLY A 257 -21.87 5.89 0.51
N ASN A 258 -20.79 6.63 0.75
CA ASN A 258 -20.39 7.10 2.07
C ASN A 258 -19.56 8.38 1.98
N ASP A 259 -19.14 8.91 3.14
CA ASP A 259 -18.43 10.18 3.25
C ASP A 259 -16.90 10.09 3.13
N LEU A 260 -16.39 8.94 2.66
CA LEU A 260 -14.95 8.73 2.48
C LEU A 260 -14.45 9.40 1.19
N TRP A 261 -13.20 9.82 1.20
CA TRP A 261 -12.50 10.34 0.00
C TRP A 261 -11.49 9.31 -0.47
N LEU A 262 -11.52 9.00 -1.77
CA LEU A 262 -10.69 7.98 -2.41
C LEU A 262 -9.89 8.58 -3.60
N PRO A 263 -8.80 7.94 -4.04
CA PRO A 263 -8.01 8.40 -5.19
C PRO A 263 -8.85 8.41 -6.48
N ALA A 264 -9.05 9.59 -7.07
CA ALA A 264 -9.92 9.76 -8.24
C ALA A 264 -9.49 8.94 -9.47
N SER A 265 -8.22 8.54 -9.52
CA SER A 265 -7.63 7.76 -10.60
C SER A 265 -7.61 6.25 -10.36
N ALA A 266 -8.18 5.74 -9.26
CA ALA A 266 -8.29 4.31 -9.00
C ALA A 266 -8.96 3.58 -10.17
N GLU A 267 -8.53 2.36 -10.47
CA GLU A 267 -9.10 1.54 -11.53
C GLU A 267 -10.44 0.95 -11.12
N ILE A 268 -10.53 0.47 -9.87
CA ILE A 268 -11.69 -0.23 -9.29
C ILE A 268 -11.87 0.24 -7.84
N VAL A 269 -13.10 0.44 -7.40
CA VAL A 269 -13.44 0.83 -6.04
C VAL A 269 -14.57 -0.06 -5.52
N LEU A 270 -14.41 -0.59 -4.32
CA LEU A 270 -15.42 -1.33 -3.58
C LEU A 270 -15.94 -0.44 -2.45
N GLU A 271 -17.25 -0.18 -2.40
CA GLU A 271 -17.89 0.64 -1.36
C GLU A 271 -18.93 -0.19 -0.61
N GLY A 272 -18.98 -0.02 0.72
CA GLY A 272 -20.02 -0.62 1.54
C GLY A 272 -19.74 -0.44 3.03
N HIS A 273 -19.95 -1.49 3.80
CA HIS A 273 -19.90 -1.41 5.27
C HIS A 273 -19.52 -2.73 5.95
N ILE A 274 -19.11 -2.63 7.21
CA ILE A 274 -18.91 -3.76 8.12
C ILE A 274 -20.00 -3.70 9.19
N HIS A 275 -20.78 -4.77 9.33
CA HIS A 275 -21.73 -4.89 10.43
C HIS A 275 -21.01 -5.33 11.72
N PRO A 276 -21.41 -4.82 12.91
CA PRO A 276 -20.71 -5.08 14.18
C PRO A 276 -20.53 -6.56 14.50
N ASP A 277 -21.58 -7.36 14.23
CA ASP A 277 -21.65 -8.77 14.59
C ASP A 277 -21.36 -9.71 13.39
N ASP A 278 -21.03 -9.15 12.22
CA ASP A 278 -20.75 -9.95 11.03
C ASP A 278 -19.26 -10.30 10.93
N THR A 279 -18.96 -11.56 11.19
CA THR A 279 -17.60 -12.11 11.18
C THR A 279 -17.58 -13.46 10.48
N ALA A 280 -16.40 -13.84 9.95
CA ALA A 280 -16.20 -15.13 9.28
C ALA A 280 -14.79 -15.67 9.54
N PRO A 281 -14.60 -17.00 9.49
CA PRO A 281 -13.27 -17.62 9.56
C PRO A 281 -12.47 -17.31 8.29
N GLU A 282 -11.29 -16.71 8.46
CA GLU A 282 -10.35 -16.38 7.41
C GLU A 282 -9.27 -17.44 7.27
N GLY A 283 -8.90 -17.77 6.03
CA GLY A 283 -7.82 -18.71 5.73
C GLY A 283 -8.20 -20.19 5.77
N PRO A 284 -7.20 -21.09 5.69
CA PRO A 284 -5.77 -20.79 5.72
C PRO A 284 -5.29 -20.04 4.46
N PHE A 285 -4.19 -19.30 4.61
CA PHE A 285 -3.49 -18.62 3.51
C PHE A 285 -1.98 -18.67 3.72
N GLY A 286 -1.22 -18.82 2.64
CA GLY A 286 0.22 -18.59 2.66
C GLY A 286 0.55 -17.12 2.94
N ASP A 287 1.59 -16.85 3.73
CA ASP A 287 2.07 -15.49 4.00
C ASP A 287 3.58 -15.30 3.74
N HIS A 288 4.07 -14.08 4.03
CA HIS A 288 5.46 -13.64 3.84
C HIS A 288 6.49 -14.45 4.63
N THR A 289 6.06 -15.34 5.52
CA THR A 289 6.94 -16.27 6.23
C THR A 289 7.25 -17.52 5.41
N GLY A 290 6.49 -17.77 4.35
CA GLY A 290 6.56 -18.99 3.55
C GLY A 290 5.79 -20.18 4.15
N TYR A 291 4.88 -19.91 5.10
CA TYR A 291 4.02 -20.90 5.75
C TYR A 291 2.55 -20.48 5.65
N TYR A 292 1.65 -21.43 5.86
CA TYR A 292 0.22 -21.14 5.99
C TYR A 292 -0.10 -20.60 7.40
N ASN A 293 -0.91 -19.55 7.47
CA ASN A 293 -1.52 -19.13 8.73
C ASN A 293 -2.68 -20.07 9.12
N GLU A 294 -2.87 -20.25 10.42
CA GLU A 294 -4.07 -20.87 10.97
C GLU A 294 -5.32 -20.03 10.71
N VAL A 295 -6.47 -20.70 10.78
CA VAL A 295 -7.79 -20.05 10.62
C VAL A 295 -8.10 -19.17 11.83
N GLU A 296 -8.49 -17.93 11.58
CA GLU A 296 -8.89 -16.97 12.62
C GLU A 296 -10.11 -16.14 12.16
N THR A 297 -10.93 -15.67 13.11
CA THR A 297 -12.17 -14.94 12.81
C THR A 297 -11.91 -13.45 12.65
N PHE A 298 -12.40 -12.86 11.55
CA PHE A 298 -12.31 -11.42 11.27
C PHE A 298 -13.65 -10.84 10.81
N PRO A 299 -13.83 -9.51 10.88
CA PRO A 299 -15.05 -8.85 10.39
C PRO A 299 -15.27 -9.06 8.89
N VAL A 300 -16.53 -9.10 8.48
CA VAL A 300 -16.92 -9.19 7.07
C VAL A 300 -17.27 -7.81 6.54
N PHE A 301 -16.67 -7.46 5.41
CA PHE A 301 -17.00 -6.30 4.60
C PHE A 301 -18.03 -6.70 3.53
N THR A 302 -19.23 -6.15 3.66
CA THR A 302 -20.30 -6.27 2.68
C THR A 302 -20.20 -5.11 1.69
N ILE A 303 -20.15 -5.45 0.41
CA ILE A 303 -19.98 -4.50 -0.69
C ILE A 303 -21.36 -4.21 -1.28
N ASP A 304 -21.74 -2.94 -1.24
CA ASP A 304 -23.02 -2.45 -1.76
C ASP A 304 -22.87 -1.92 -3.19
N ARG A 305 -21.66 -1.45 -3.53
CA ARG A 305 -21.35 -0.87 -4.83
C ARG A 305 -19.91 -1.16 -5.26
N ILE A 306 -19.73 -1.45 -6.55
CA ILE A 306 -18.43 -1.46 -7.22
C ILE A 306 -18.44 -0.36 -8.28
N THR A 307 -17.48 0.54 -8.22
CA THR A 307 -17.27 1.56 -9.27
C THR A 307 -15.96 1.33 -9.99
N LEU A 308 -15.93 1.61 -11.30
CA LEU A 308 -14.83 1.24 -12.19
C LEU A 308 -14.56 2.38 -13.17
N ARG A 309 -13.30 2.47 -13.62
CA ARG A 309 -12.98 3.12 -14.89
C ARG A 309 -13.54 2.32 -16.06
N LYS A 310 -13.69 2.97 -17.22
CA LYS A 310 -13.78 2.23 -18.49
C LYS A 310 -12.50 1.45 -18.73
N ASP A 311 -12.65 0.20 -19.18
CA ASP A 311 -11.56 -0.74 -19.42
C ASP A 311 -10.60 -0.84 -18.21
N PRO A 312 -11.10 -1.28 -17.03
CA PRO A 312 -10.34 -1.21 -15.80
C PRO A 312 -9.19 -2.22 -15.80
N ILE A 313 -8.15 -1.94 -15.00
CA ILE A 313 -7.06 -2.89 -14.70
C ILE A 313 -7.20 -3.37 -13.26
N TYR A 314 -7.22 -4.68 -13.03
CA TYR A 314 -7.20 -5.27 -11.70
C TYR A 314 -5.76 -5.38 -11.19
N HIS A 315 -5.38 -4.52 -10.22
CA HIS A 315 -4.06 -4.57 -9.60
C HIS A 315 -4.03 -5.60 -8.46
N SER A 316 -3.12 -6.56 -8.55
CA SER A 316 -3.02 -7.69 -7.63
C SER A 316 -1.58 -8.11 -7.39
N THR A 317 -1.37 -8.89 -6.34
CA THR A 317 -0.09 -9.50 -5.97
C THR A 317 -0.33 -10.77 -5.17
N TYR A 318 0.76 -11.39 -4.76
CA TYR A 318 0.79 -12.54 -3.87
C TYR A 318 1.83 -12.29 -2.76
N THR A 319 1.76 -13.07 -1.69
CA THR A 319 2.81 -13.15 -0.68
C THR A 319 3.16 -14.61 -0.44
N GLY A 320 4.40 -14.90 -0.08
CA GLY A 320 4.85 -16.26 0.15
C GLY A 320 6.28 -16.30 0.67
N LYS A 321 6.99 -17.40 0.39
CA LYS A 321 8.39 -17.52 0.81
C LYS A 321 9.25 -16.47 0.09
N PRO A 322 9.96 -15.58 0.83
CA PRO A 322 10.70 -14.49 0.22
C PRO A 322 11.85 -14.96 -0.70
N PRO A 323 12.28 -14.13 -1.66
CA PRO A 323 11.75 -12.79 -1.94
C PRO A 323 10.36 -12.85 -2.60
N ASP A 324 9.46 -12.00 -2.13
CA ASP A 324 8.17 -11.70 -2.72
C ASP A 324 8.04 -10.17 -2.92
N GLU A 325 6.98 -9.69 -3.58
CA GLU A 325 6.84 -8.26 -3.89
C GLU A 325 6.80 -7.38 -2.62
N PRO A 326 6.07 -7.75 -1.55
CA PRO A 326 6.14 -7.06 -0.27
C PRO A 326 7.55 -6.98 0.33
N ALA A 327 8.37 -8.04 0.19
CA ALA A 327 9.76 -8.00 0.66
C ALA A 327 10.62 -7.02 -0.13
N VAL A 328 10.43 -6.92 -1.45
CA VAL A 328 11.12 -5.93 -2.28
C VAL A 328 10.71 -4.50 -1.92
N LEU A 329 9.43 -4.28 -1.63
CA LEU A 329 8.94 -3.00 -1.10
C LEU A 329 9.61 -2.65 0.23
N GLY A 330 9.66 -3.60 1.17
CA GLY A 330 10.35 -3.42 2.45
C GLY A 330 11.83 -3.08 2.27
N LEU A 331 12.50 -3.74 1.33
CA LEU A 331 13.89 -3.46 0.97
C LEU A 331 14.09 -2.02 0.46
N ALA A 332 13.26 -1.56 -0.47
CA ALA A 332 13.36 -0.19 -0.96
C ALA A 332 13.02 0.85 0.13
N LEU A 333 12.02 0.58 0.96
CA LEU A 333 11.63 1.45 2.06
C LEU A 333 12.67 1.50 3.20
N ASN A 334 13.56 0.52 3.33
CA ASN A 334 14.69 0.59 4.26
C ASN A 334 15.56 1.82 4.03
N GLU A 335 15.73 2.25 2.78
CA GLU A 335 16.49 3.46 2.45
C GLU A 335 15.85 4.74 3.00
N VAL A 336 14.54 4.73 3.25
CA VAL A 336 13.82 5.82 3.91
C VAL A 336 14.10 5.81 5.42
N PHE A 337 14.31 4.64 6.04
CA PHE A 337 14.59 4.51 7.48
C PHE A 337 16.02 4.82 7.87
N VAL A 338 17.00 4.54 7.01
CA VAL A 338 18.43 4.77 7.31
C VAL A 338 18.69 6.21 7.81
N PRO A 339 18.24 7.28 7.13
CA PRO A 339 18.41 8.64 7.62
C PRO A 339 17.72 8.94 8.96
N LEU A 340 16.55 8.32 9.21
CA LEU A 340 15.81 8.48 10.46
C LEU A 340 16.59 7.88 11.64
N LEU A 341 17.16 6.68 11.44
CA LEU A 341 18.03 6.02 12.43
C LEU A 341 19.33 6.78 12.62
N GLN A 342 19.97 7.27 11.55
CA GLN A 342 21.21 8.03 11.62
C GLN A 342 21.05 9.36 12.37
N LYS A 343 19.87 9.99 12.32
CA LYS A 343 19.58 11.19 13.11
C LYS A 343 19.64 10.91 14.61
N GLN A 344 19.10 9.76 15.04
CA GLN A 344 19.09 9.36 16.46
C GLN A 344 20.39 8.71 16.91
N TYR A 345 21.04 7.94 16.03
CA TYR A 345 22.26 7.18 16.26
C TYR A 345 23.28 7.50 15.14
N PRO A 346 24.01 8.63 15.23
CA PRO A 346 24.97 9.06 14.21
C PRO A 346 26.13 8.07 13.98
N GLU A 347 26.33 7.12 14.88
CA GLU A 347 27.27 6.02 14.74
C GLU A 347 26.87 4.99 13.67
N ILE A 348 25.58 4.89 13.31
CA ILE A 348 25.09 3.96 12.28
C ILE A 348 25.56 4.41 10.91
N THR A 349 26.31 3.56 10.21
CA THR A 349 26.71 3.81 8.81
C THR A 349 25.73 3.20 7.82
N ASP A 350 25.12 2.08 8.20
CA ASP A 350 24.16 1.36 7.36
C ASP A 350 23.21 0.50 8.20
N PHE A 351 22.01 0.27 7.69
CA PHE A 351 20.97 -0.54 8.30
C PHE A 351 20.21 -1.30 7.22
N TYR A 352 20.19 -2.63 7.31
CA TYR A 352 19.64 -3.51 6.30
C TYR A 352 18.76 -4.59 6.92
N LEU A 353 17.54 -4.75 6.41
CA LEU A 353 16.65 -5.87 6.73
C LEU A 353 16.60 -6.80 5.52
N PRO A 354 17.25 -7.99 5.58
CA PRO A 354 17.28 -8.89 4.44
C PRO A 354 15.89 -9.50 4.13
N PRO A 355 15.47 -9.56 2.86
CA PRO A 355 14.22 -10.21 2.45
C PRO A 355 14.08 -11.65 2.97
N GLU A 356 15.15 -12.44 2.92
CA GLU A 356 15.22 -13.81 3.44
C GLU A 356 14.94 -13.94 4.94
N GLY A 357 15.11 -12.84 5.69
CA GLY A 357 14.73 -12.70 7.09
C GLY A 357 13.24 -12.38 7.28
N CYS A 358 12.38 -12.73 6.32
CA CYS A 358 10.97 -12.35 6.29
C CYS A 358 10.77 -10.83 6.41
N SER A 359 11.62 -10.06 5.72
CA SER A 359 11.63 -8.58 5.65
C SER A 359 11.93 -7.82 6.94
N TYR A 360 11.73 -8.39 8.14
CA TYR A 360 11.88 -7.66 9.40
C TYR A 360 12.39 -8.49 10.59
N ARG A 361 12.49 -9.83 10.49
CA ARG A 361 12.89 -10.67 11.64
C ARG A 361 14.39 -10.66 11.91
N MET A 362 15.19 -10.14 10.98
CA MET A 362 16.63 -10.00 11.12
C MET A 362 17.07 -8.63 10.62
N ALA A 363 17.97 -7.98 11.35
CA ALA A 363 18.58 -6.72 10.98
C ALA A 363 20.11 -6.82 11.02
N VAL A 364 20.77 -6.26 10.00
CA VAL A 364 22.22 -6.09 9.94
C VAL A 364 22.51 -4.60 10.09
N VAL A 365 23.32 -4.24 11.09
CA VAL A 365 23.64 -2.84 11.40
C VAL A 365 25.14 -2.64 11.40
N SER A 366 25.62 -1.76 10.53
CA SER A 366 27.02 -1.35 10.47
C SER A 366 27.22 -0.06 11.26
N ILE A 367 28.23 -0.01 12.13
CA ILE A 367 28.48 1.14 13.01
C ILE A 367 29.94 1.57 13.02
N ARG A 368 30.17 2.88 13.17
CA ARG A 368 31.47 3.42 13.61
C ARG A 368 31.61 3.24 15.11
N LYS A 369 32.20 2.10 15.53
CA LYS A 369 32.40 1.78 16.95
C LYS A 369 33.35 2.79 17.62
N GLN A 370 32.93 3.37 18.75
CA GLN A 370 33.69 4.38 19.48
C GLN A 370 34.14 3.93 20.87
N TYR A 371 33.47 2.94 21.48
CA TYR A 371 33.80 2.45 22.82
C TYR A 371 33.36 0.98 23.03
N PRO A 372 33.93 0.25 24.01
CA PRO A 372 33.46 -1.07 24.41
C PRO A 372 31.98 -1.04 24.85
N GLY A 373 31.18 -1.99 24.37
CA GLY A 373 29.74 -2.04 24.67
C GLY A 373 28.84 -1.21 23.73
N HIS A 374 29.40 -0.40 22.83
CA HIS A 374 28.63 0.45 21.90
C HIS A 374 27.59 -0.32 21.08
N ALA A 375 27.89 -1.55 20.67
CA ALA A 375 26.96 -2.41 19.94
C ALA A 375 25.66 -2.69 20.73
N ARG A 376 25.73 -2.84 22.06
CA ARG A 376 24.54 -3.12 22.90
C ARG A 376 23.59 -1.93 22.92
N ARG A 377 24.12 -0.69 22.94
CA ARG A 377 23.31 0.53 22.83
C ARG A 377 22.53 0.54 21.52
N VAL A 378 23.20 0.20 20.41
CA VAL A 378 22.58 0.17 19.08
C VAL A 378 21.53 -0.96 18.99
N MET A 379 21.82 -2.16 19.53
CA MET A 379 20.85 -3.25 19.60
C MET A 379 19.57 -2.84 20.33
N MET A 380 19.69 -2.26 21.53
CA MET A 380 18.54 -1.76 22.30
C MET A 380 17.81 -0.63 21.58
N GLY A 381 18.55 0.24 20.87
CA GLY A 381 17.96 1.30 20.06
C GLY A 381 17.10 0.79 18.91
N VAL A 382 17.61 -0.19 18.15
CA VAL A 382 16.87 -0.80 17.04
C VAL A 382 15.57 -1.45 17.53
N TRP A 383 15.59 -2.17 18.66
CA TRP A 383 14.40 -2.82 19.23
C TRP A 383 13.37 -1.87 19.86
N SER A 384 13.69 -0.58 20.05
CA SER A 384 12.80 0.35 20.76
C SER A 384 12.38 1.59 19.97
N PHE A 385 13.18 1.99 18.97
CA PHE A 385 12.98 3.28 18.30
C PHE A 385 11.93 3.24 17.19
N LEU A 386 11.87 2.16 16.42
CA LEU A 386 10.95 2.03 15.30
C LEU A 386 9.69 1.29 15.75
N ARG A 387 8.57 2.01 15.82
CA ARG A 387 7.26 1.53 16.30
C ARG A 387 6.67 0.36 15.49
N GLN A 388 7.27 0.03 14.35
CA GLN A 388 6.76 -0.93 13.37
C GLN A 388 7.48 -2.29 13.43
N PHE A 389 8.50 -2.43 14.29
CA PHE A 389 9.27 -3.65 14.50
C PHE A 389 9.16 -4.17 15.94
#